data_AF-A0A1G0YX88-F1
#
_entry.id   AF-A0A1G0YX88-F1
#
_cell.length_a   1.000
_cell.length_b   1.000
_cell.length_c   1.000
_cell.angle_alpha   90.00
_cell.angle_beta   90.00
_cell.angle_gamma   90.00
#
_symmetry.space_group_name_H-M   'P 1'
#
loop_
_entity.id
_entity.type
_entity.pdbx_description
1 polymer ?
#
loop_
_entity_poly.entity_id
_entity_poly.type
_entity_poly.pdbx_seq_one_letter_code
_entity_poly.pdbx_strand_id
1 'polypeptide(L)'
;MKRLLSSSAVFCSVCVAAVFMLAGCVDTKDEPPAFEVVKIVPPTPVPHKGAEKPQPVPAPSSVPEKLKPVTPAPIPPPASDKFPKENTPAKKNIEAAELTKLLPPNGDTKRFLNDAAFLTKWNVLGPFAVNSEEFPADKAQECIHKEFMPDEKNLDGLQNAPSGSWWQVMQFKGASAPGEVDLTKLYKGEPQRAAAYAIAYLLSPEDLGELVLYAGGSDFIKIWLNGKLVHTYNREPRSAHWDQDVIEGVQLNKGYNLVIVKTLSLDARNWSFYFRLTDKDGLPVCAEP
;
A
#
# COMPACT_ATOMS: atom_id res chain seq x y z
N MET A 1 -51.85 33.91 -34.68
CA MET A 1 -52.93 34.23 -33.71
C MET A 1 -53.45 32.95 -33.10
N LYS A 2 -53.57 32.91 -31.75
CA LYS A 2 -54.38 32.02 -30.88
C LYS A 2 -54.02 30.51 -30.87
N ARG A 3 -53.45 30.04 -29.74
CA ARG A 3 -54.05 29.26 -28.61
C ARG A 3 -54.16 27.76 -28.95
N LEU A 4 -53.89 26.78 -28.08
CA LEU A 4 -54.34 26.48 -26.70
C LEU A 4 -53.23 25.62 -25.99
N LEU A 5 -52.88 25.82 -24.70
CA LEU A 5 -53.45 25.23 -23.45
C LEU A 5 -53.59 23.69 -23.51
N SER A 6 -53.33 22.85 -22.50
CA SER A 6 -52.90 22.93 -21.10
C SER A 6 -52.94 21.50 -20.50
N SER A 7 -52.14 21.26 -19.44
CA SER A 7 -52.34 20.29 -18.33
C SER A 7 -52.09 18.78 -18.47
N SER A 8 -51.06 18.34 -17.74
CA SER A 8 -51.07 17.42 -16.57
C SER A 8 -51.96 16.16 -16.56
N ALA A 9 -51.36 14.97 -16.40
CA ALA A 9 -51.50 14.12 -15.19
C ALA A 9 -51.01 12.66 -15.40
N VAL A 10 -50.20 12.23 -14.42
CA VAL A 10 -49.95 10.89 -13.84
C VAL A 10 -51.01 9.81 -14.13
N PHE A 11 -50.61 8.57 -14.47
CA PHE A 11 -50.87 7.35 -13.67
C PHE A 11 -50.28 6.04 -14.25
N CYS A 12 -49.89 5.21 -13.29
CA CYS A 12 -49.45 3.82 -13.29
C CYS A 12 -50.24 2.88 -14.21
N SER A 13 -49.57 1.90 -14.84
CA SER A 13 -50.23 0.68 -15.30
C SER A 13 -49.31 -0.54 -15.19
N VAL A 14 -49.83 -1.53 -14.46
CA VAL A 14 -49.32 -2.89 -14.29
C VAL A 14 -49.79 -3.69 -15.51
N CYS A 15 -48.89 -4.42 -16.18
CA CYS A 15 -49.26 -5.45 -17.15
C CYS A 15 -48.77 -6.81 -16.68
N VAL A 16 -49.73 -7.62 -16.25
CA VAL A 16 -49.62 -9.08 -16.13
C VAL A 16 -49.75 -9.67 -17.52
N ALA A 17 -48.84 -10.56 -17.91
CA ALA A 17 -49.05 -11.49 -19.01
C ALA A 17 -48.48 -12.86 -18.63
N ALA A 18 -49.38 -13.82 -18.45
CA ALA A 18 -49.11 -15.23 -18.26
C ALA A 18 -49.15 -15.93 -19.63
N VAL A 19 -48.17 -16.80 -19.94
CA VAL A 19 -48.28 -17.78 -21.04
C VAL A 19 -47.50 -19.07 -20.70
N PHE A 20 -48.31 -20.12 -20.50
CA PHE A 20 -48.18 -21.53 -20.86
C PHE A 20 -47.04 -22.42 -20.31
N MET A 21 -47.51 -23.45 -19.59
CA MET A 21 -46.83 -24.71 -19.32
C MET A 21 -46.49 -25.48 -20.60
N LEU A 22 -45.29 -26.06 -20.64
CA LEU A 22 -45.05 -27.37 -21.25
C LEU A 22 -44.25 -28.21 -20.25
N ALA A 23 -44.87 -29.30 -19.81
CA ALA A 23 -44.29 -30.32 -18.96
C ALA A 23 -43.27 -31.13 -19.76
N GLY A 24 -42.01 -31.08 -19.33
CA GLY A 24 -41.00 -32.08 -19.65
C GLY A 24 -40.67 -32.86 -18.39
N CYS A 25 -40.99 -34.16 -18.37
CA CYS A 25 -40.52 -35.07 -17.34
C CYS A 25 -38.99 -35.13 -17.38
N VAL A 26 -38.35 -34.72 -16.28
CA VAL A 26 -37.01 -35.19 -15.91
C VAL A 26 -37.16 -35.84 -14.54
N ASP A 27 -36.82 -37.12 -14.54
CA ASP A 27 -36.81 -38.06 -13.43
C ASP A 27 -35.77 -37.57 -12.40
N THR A 28 -36.21 -36.92 -11.33
CA THR A 28 -35.33 -36.49 -10.25
C THR A 28 -35.12 -37.65 -9.29
N LYS A 29 -34.14 -38.50 -9.59
CA LYS A 29 -33.45 -39.32 -8.60
C LYS A 29 -32.00 -38.91 -8.55
N ASP A 30 -31.73 -37.82 -7.84
CA ASP A 30 -30.42 -37.57 -7.22
C ASP A 30 -30.69 -36.74 -5.97
N GLU A 31 -30.71 -37.42 -4.81
CA GLU A 31 -30.56 -36.76 -3.52
C GLU A 31 -29.21 -36.01 -3.52
N PRO A 32 -29.14 -34.80 -2.93
CA PRO A 32 -27.85 -34.16 -2.74
C PRO A 32 -26.97 -35.05 -1.84
N PRO A 33 -25.66 -35.18 -2.12
CA PRO A 33 -24.79 -36.01 -1.30
C PRO A 33 -24.85 -35.53 0.15
N ALA A 34 -25.17 -36.45 1.05
CA ALA A 34 -25.09 -36.22 2.48
C ALA A 34 -23.66 -35.76 2.83
N PHE A 35 -23.55 -34.59 3.43
CA PHE A 35 -22.29 -34.17 4.05
C PHE A 35 -21.98 -35.15 5.18
N GLU A 36 -20.94 -35.95 5.00
CA GLU A 36 -20.40 -36.78 6.07
C GLU A 36 -19.78 -35.86 7.12
N VAL A 37 -20.48 -35.68 8.23
CA VAL A 37 -19.93 -35.00 9.41
C VAL A 37 -18.84 -35.89 9.97
N VAL A 38 -17.59 -35.63 9.58
CA VAL A 38 -16.42 -36.22 10.24
C VAL A 38 -16.41 -35.73 11.69
N LYS A 39 -16.83 -36.59 12.62
CA LYS A 39 -16.61 -36.37 14.05
C LYS A 39 -15.11 -36.35 14.28
N ILE A 40 -14.56 -35.16 14.54
CA ILE A 40 -13.20 -35.02 15.05
C ILE A 40 -13.19 -35.65 16.45
N VAL A 41 -12.63 -36.85 16.55
CA VAL A 41 -12.34 -37.48 17.85
C VAL A 41 -11.12 -36.75 18.43
N PRO A 42 -11.21 -36.14 19.63
CA PRO A 42 -10.05 -35.52 20.25
C PRO A 42 -8.97 -36.58 20.50
N PRO A 43 -7.67 -36.24 20.32
CA PRO A 43 -6.60 -37.20 20.54
C PRO A 43 -6.64 -37.73 21.98
N THR A 44 -6.53 -39.05 22.11
CA THR A 44 -6.48 -39.76 23.38
C THR A 44 -5.26 -39.27 24.18
N PRO A 45 -5.38 -39.02 25.50
CA PRO A 45 -4.23 -38.61 26.30
C PRO A 45 -3.17 -39.71 26.28
N VAL A 46 -1.96 -39.35 25.83
CA VAL A 46 -0.80 -40.24 25.95
C VAL A 46 -0.51 -40.42 27.44
N PRO A 47 -0.38 -41.66 27.96
CA PRO A 47 -0.08 -41.88 29.36
C PRO A 47 1.35 -41.41 29.65
N HIS A 48 1.49 -40.42 30.54
CA HIS A 48 2.77 -40.03 31.10
C HIS A 48 3.37 -41.23 31.85
N LYS A 49 4.45 -41.80 31.32
CA LYS A 49 5.34 -42.69 32.09
C LYS A 49 5.96 -41.88 33.23
N GLY A 50 5.98 -42.53 34.41
CA GLY A 50 6.17 -41.92 35.71
C GLY A 50 7.38 -41.00 35.85
N ALA A 51 7.20 -39.96 36.67
CA ALA A 51 8.26 -39.09 37.13
C ALA A 51 9.27 -39.90 37.97
N GLU A 52 10.49 -40.02 37.45
CA GLU A 52 11.65 -40.40 38.25
C GLU A 52 12.13 -39.18 39.05
N LYS A 53 12.35 -39.36 40.35
CA LYS A 53 12.82 -38.31 41.26
C LYS A 53 14.20 -37.80 40.81
N PRO A 54 14.43 -36.47 40.73
CA PRO A 54 15.77 -35.95 40.43
C PRO A 54 16.75 -36.28 41.55
N GLN A 55 17.88 -36.90 41.21
CA GLN A 55 19.05 -37.00 42.09
C GLN A 55 19.79 -35.64 42.16
N PRO A 56 20.48 -35.32 43.27
CA PRO A 56 21.17 -34.03 43.42
C PRO A 56 22.47 -34.02 42.62
N VAL A 57 22.63 -33.03 41.73
CA VAL A 57 23.88 -32.74 41.03
C VAL A 57 24.78 -31.89 41.95
N PRO A 58 26.09 -32.19 42.09
CA PRO A 58 26.99 -31.40 42.92
C PRO A 58 27.33 -30.06 42.26
N ALA A 59 27.44 -29.01 43.08
CA ALA A 59 27.74 -27.65 42.63
C ALA A 59 29.20 -27.49 42.14
N PRO A 60 29.46 -26.88 40.97
CA PRO A 60 30.75 -26.30 40.66
C PRO A 60 30.84 -24.85 41.16
N SER A 61 31.87 -24.63 41.96
CA SER A 61 32.31 -23.34 42.48
C SER A 61 33.11 -22.58 41.43
N SER A 62 32.58 -21.45 40.94
CA SER A 62 33.36 -20.25 40.55
C SER A 62 32.42 -19.21 39.91
N VAL A 63 32.37 -18.02 40.52
CA VAL A 63 31.61 -16.85 40.07
C VAL A 63 32.40 -16.10 38.98
N PRO A 64 31.76 -15.67 37.87
CA PRO A 64 32.12 -14.43 37.22
C PRO A 64 31.00 -13.38 37.34
N GLU A 65 31.39 -12.28 37.96
CA GLU A 65 30.98 -10.88 37.80
C GLU A 65 29.56 -10.52 37.29
N LYS A 66 28.85 -9.76 38.12
CA LYS A 66 27.53 -9.16 37.86
C LYS A 66 27.51 -8.34 36.56
N LEU A 67 26.76 -8.81 35.56
CA LEU A 67 26.27 -7.94 34.48
C LEU A 67 25.26 -6.93 35.07
N LYS A 68 25.62 -5.65 35.04
CA LYS A 68 24.72 -4.55 35.39
C LYS A 68 23.61 -4.41 34.33
N PRO A 69 22.39 -3.98 34.70
CA PRO A 69 21.34 -3.67 33.73
C PRO A 69 21.80 -2.53 32.81
N VAL A 70 21.78 -2.75 31.51
CA VAL A 70 21.97 -1.67 30.53
C VAL A 70 20.63 -0.99 30.32
N THR A 71 20.45 0.16 30.95
CA THR A 71 19.37 1.10 30.65
C THR A 71 19.54 1.58 29.20
N PRO A 72 18.50 1.59 28.35
CA PRO A 72 18.59 2.21 27.03
C PRO A 72 18.95 3.69 27.21
N ALA A 73 20.01 4.14 26.56
CA ALA A 73 20.32 5.56 26.50
C ALA A 73 19.18 6.29 25.77
N PRO A 74 18.75 7.48 26.24
CA PRO A 74 17.79 8.30 25.51
C PRO A 74 18.33 8.61 24.11
N ILE A 75 17.52 8.37 23.09
CA ILE A 75 17.79 8.84 21.73
C ILE A 75 17.91 10.37 21.83
N PRO A 76 19.06 10.98 21.42
CA PRO A 76 19.17 12.42 21.43
C PRO A 76 18.10 13.01 20.49
N PRO A 77 17.47 14.15 20.84
CA PRO A 77 16.55 14.80 19.92
C PRO A 77 17.28 15.06 18.59
N PRO A 78 16.60 14.90 17.44
CA PRO A 78 17.23 15.17 16.16
C PRO A 78 17.76 16.60 16.20
N ALA A 79 19.05 16.74 15.89
CA ALA A 79 19.68 18.03 15.73
C ALA A 79 18.81 18.85 14.77
N SER A 80 18.53 20.10 15.14
CA SER A 80 17.88 21.06 14.27
C SER A 80 18.83 21.42 13.13
N ASP A 81 19.01 20.49 12.19
CA ASP A 81 19.68 20.76 10.94
C ASP A 81 18.75 21.62 10.13
N LYS A 82 19.07 22.92 10.09
CA LYS A 82 18.50 23.85 9.13
C LYS A 82 18.76 23.25 7.74
N PHE A 83 17.68 22.81 7.09
CA PHE A 83 17.74 22.30 5.72
C PHE A 83 18.51 23.28 4.82
N PRO A 84 19.43 22.79 3.97
CA PRO A 84 19.97 23.58 2.88
C PRO A 84 18.80 24.07 2.01
N LYS A 85 18.65 25.38 1.85
CA LYS A 85 17.55 26.03 1.11
C LYS A 85 17.60 25.83 -0.42
N GLU A 86 18.23 24.78 -0.91
CA GLU A 86 18.58 24.70 -2.33
C GLU A 86 18.57 23.26 -2.84
N ASN A 87 17.37 22.67 -2.92
CA ASN A 87 17.09 21.46 -3.70
C ASN A 87 15.65 21.47 -4.24
N THR A 88 15.12 22.67 -4.56
CA THR A 88 13.84 22.76 -5.29
C THR A 88 14.15 22.59 -6.78
N PRO A 89 13.67 21.53 -7.46
CA PRO A 89 13.92 21.33 -8.88
C PRO A 89 13.39 22.52 -9.70
N ALA A 90 14.10 22.88 -10.76
CA ALA A 90 13.75 24.02 -11.61
C ALA A 90 12.38 23.81 -12.29
N LYS A 91 11.52 24.83 -12.25
CA LYS A 91 10.14 24.83 -12.82
C LYS A 91 10.05 24.29 -14.26
N LYS A 92 11.08 24.49 -15.09
CA LYS A 92 11.10 24.09 -16.51
C LYS A 92 11.09 22.57 -16.72
N ASN A 93 11.46 21.80 -15.69
CA ASN A 93 11.47 20.33 -15.73
C ASN A 93 10.13 19.70 -15.26
N ILE A 94 9.17 20.53 -14.84
CA ILE A 94 7.91 20.10 -14.19
C ILE A 94 6.72 20.16 -15.16
N GLU A 95 6.89 20.72 -16.37
CA GLU A 95 5.77 20.88 -17.32
C GLU A 95 5.26 19.60 -17.99
N ALA A 96 5.87 18.44 -17.70
CA ALA A 96 5.32 17.12 -18.05
C ALA A 96 5.43 16.07 -16.92
N ALA A 97 5.80 16.46 -15.70
CA ALA A 97 5.96 15.55 -14.57
C ALA A 97 4.91 15.84 -13.48
N GLU A 98 4.05 14.85 -13.27
CA GLU A 98 3.02 14.63 -12.25
C GLU A 98 3.03 15.52 -11.01
N LEU A 99 2.50 16.72 -11.18
CA LEU A 99 2.15 17.60 -10.07
C LEU A 99 0.85 17.14 -9.42
N THR A 100 0.87 17.00 -8.10
CA THR A 100 -0.30 16.87 -7.23
C THR A 100 -0.28 18.03 -6.23
N LYS A 101 -1.34 18.82 -6.19
CA LYS A 101 -1.48 19.91 -5.23
C LYS A 101 -1.99 19.37 -3.90
N LEU A 102 -1.31 19.74 -2.81
CA LEU A 102 -1.76 19.38 -1.48
C LEU A 102 -2.68 20.46 -0.91
N LEU A 103 -3.75 20.01 -0.25
CA LEU A 103 -4.65 20.84 0.54
C LEU A 103 -4.54 20.41 2.01
N PRO A 104 -3.83 21.19 2.85
CA PRO A 104 -3.80 20.95 4.29
C PRO A 104 -5.20 20.97 4.91
N PRO A 105 -5.41 20.25 6.02
CA PRO A 105 -6.66 20.28 6.75
C PRO A 105 -7.13 21.70 7.08
N ASN A 106 -8.43 21.95 6.91
CA ASN A 106 -9.11 23.18 7.29
C ASN A 106 -10.48 22.85 7.92
N GLY A 107 -11.27 23.87 8.26
CA GLY A 107 -12.57 23.70 8.93
C GLY A 107 -13.58 22.82 8.17
N ASP A 108 -13.41 22.65 6.86
CA ASP A 108 -14.30 21.84 6.03
C ASP A 108 -13.79 20.41 5.80
N THR A 109 -12.53 20.12 6.15
CA THR A 109 -11.89 18.81 5.94
C THR A 109 -12.66 17.69 6.62
N LYS A 110 -13.01 16.66 5.83
CA LYS A 110 -13.77 15.50 6.30
C LYS A 110 -12.82 14.38 6.74
N ARG A 111 -13.23 13.65 7.78
CA ARG A 111 -12.52 12.45 8.27
C ARG A 111 -12.77 11.20 7.44
N PHE A 112 -13.86 11.17 6.68
CA PHE A 112 -14.20 10.04 5.83
C PHE A 112 -13.24 9.96 4.65
N LEU A 113 -12.63 8.80 4.46
CA LEU A 113 -11.67 8.56 3.39
C LEU A 113 -12.38 8.45 2.04
N ASN A 114 -11.84 9.16 1.05
CA ASN A 114 -12.20 9.10 -0.36
C ASN A 114 -10.91 9.24 -1.19
N ASP A 115 -10.97 9.18 -2.52
CA ASP A 115 -9.77 9.25 -3.37
C ASP A 115 -8.91 10.51 -3.13
N ALA A 116 -9.52 11.64 -2.78
CA ALA A 116 -8.77 12.87 -2.49
C ALA A 116 -8.00 12.78 -1.16
N ALA A 117 -8.32 11.86 -0.27
CA ALA A 117 -7.53 11.60 0.93
C ALA A 117 -6.23 10.84 0.63
N PHE A 118 -6.02 10.37 -0.61
CA PHE A 118 -4.86 9.57 -1.01
C PHE A 118 -4.13 10.20 -2.20
N LEU A 119 -2.84 9.92 -2.29
CA LEU A 119 -2.07 10.23 -3.48
C LEU A 119 -2.32 9.18 -4.56
N THR A 120 -3.01 9.59 -5.62
CA THR A 120 -3.54 8.69 -6.65
C THR A 120 -3.03 9.00 -8.05
N LYS A 121 -2.31 10.12 -8.23
CA LYS A 121 -1.62 10.44 -9.49
C LYS A 121 -0.14 10.13 -9.37
N TRP A 122 0.38 9.34 -10.31
CA TRP A 122 1.77 8.87 -10.28
C TRP A 122 2.35 8.78 -11.69
N ASN A 123 3.64 9.07 -11.85
CA ASN A 123 4.43 8.45 -12.91
C ASN A 123 4.78 7.08 -12.39
N VAL A 124 4.53 6.05 -13.18
CA VAL A 124 5.01 4.73 -12.82
C VAL A 124 6.07 4.31 -13.82
N LEU A 125 7.23 3.92 -13.32
CA LEU A 125 8.29 3.27 -14.07
C LEU A 125 8.31 1.78 -13.74
N GLY A 126 8.14 0.95 -14.76
CA GLY A 126 8.20 -0.49 -14.62
C GLY A 126 7.58 -1.22 -15.81
N PRO A 127 7.30 -2.53 -15.67
CA PRO A 127 7.74 -3.36 -14.55
C PRO A 127 9.22 -3.73 -14.71
N PHE A 128 9.89 -4.00 -13.60
CA PHE A 128 11.22 -4.60 -13.58
C PHE A 128 11.11 -6.06 -13.16
N ALA A 129 11.46 -6.98 -14.05
CA ALA A 129 11.44 -8.41 -13.73
C ALA A 129 12.44 -8.72 -12.59
N VAL A 130 11.96 -9.43 -11.59
CA VAL A 130 12.78 -9.92 -10.47
C VAL A 130 13.23 -11.33 -10.77
N ASN A 131 14.53 -11.53 -10.87
CA ASN A 131 15.11 -12.85 -11.10
C ASN A 131 15.00 -13.70 -9.82
N SER A 132 14.32 -14.85 -9.91
CA SER A 132 14.14 -15.76 -8.78
C SER A 132 15.38 -16.59 -8.44
N GLU A 133 16.36 -16.69 -9.34
CA GLU A 133 17.67 -17.29 -9.06
C GLU A 133 18.54 -16.32 -8.25
N GLU A 134 18.47 -15.03 -8.54
CA GLU A 134 19.16 -13.97 -7.80
C GLU A 134 18.51 -13.76 -6.43
N PHE A 135 17.16 -13.80 -6.38
CA PHE A 135 16.37 -13.64 -5.16
C PHE A 135 15.44 -14.85 -4.98
N PRO A 136 15.96 -15.96 -4.41
CA PRO A 136 15.15 -17.13 -4.10
C PRO A 136 14.08 -16.81 -3.05
N ALA A 137 13.09 -17.69 -2.91
CA ALA A 137 11.89 -17.42 -2.12
C ALA A 137 12.16 -17.05 -0.64
N ASP A 138 13.19 -17.64 -0.03
CA ASP A 138 13.62 -17.38 1.35
C ASP A 138 14.40 -16.06 1.53
N LYS A 139 14.77 -15.41 0.41
CA LYS A 139 15.50 -14.14 0.36
C LYS A 139 14.84 -13.09 -0.51
N ALA A 140 13.59 -13.32 -0.92
CA ALA A 140 12.90 -12.45 -1.85
C ALA A 140 12.77 -11.00 -1.31
N GLN A 141 12.70 -10.86 0.02
CA GLN A 141 12.70 -9.60 0.75
C GLN A 141 13.96 -8.75 0.58
N GLU A 142 15.08 -9.35 0.19
CA GLU A 142 16.33 -8.61 -0.05
C GLU A 142 16.27 -7.83 -1.37
N CYS A 143 15.43 -8.26 -2.31
CA CYS A 143 15.29 -7.63 -3.63
C CYS A 143 14.80 -6.18 -3.57
N ILE A 144 14.07 -5.79 -2.52
CA ILE A 144 13.65 -4.39 -2.34
C ILE A 144 14.85 -3.42 -2.26
N HIS A 145 16.03 -3.92 -1.88
CA HIS A 145 17.27 -3.14 -1.79
C HIS A 145 18.08 -3.11 -3.08
N LYS A 146 17.76 -3.94 -4.07
CA LYS A 146 18.40 -3.91 -5.39
C LYS A 146 17.99 -2.66 -6.16
N GLU A 147 18.94 -1.82 -6.54
CA GLU A 147 18.66 -0.66 -7.40
C GLU A 147 18.37 -1.14 -8.85
N PHE A 148 17.16 -0.88 -9.35
CA PHE A 148 16.80 -1.12 -10.75
C PHE A 148 17.04 0.12 -11.62
N MET A 149 17.14 1.28 -10.98
CA MET A 149 17.51 2.56 -11.58
C MET A 149 18.67 3.17 -10.80
N PRO A 150 19.65 3.80 -11.47
CA PRO A 150 20.71 4.53 -10.79
C PRO A 150 20.15 5.66 -9.92
N ASP A 151 20.71 5.83 -8.72
CA ASP A 151 20.30 6.88 -7.77
C ASP A 151 18.80 6.87 -7.46
N GLU A 152 18.24 5.68 -7.18
CA GLU A 152 16.79 5.44 -7.06
C GLU A 152 16.06 6.38 -6.07
N LYS A 153 16.79 6.95 -5.09
CA LYS A 153 16.27 7.89 -4.10
C LYS A 153 15.96 9.29 -4.67
N ASN A 154 16.47 9.62 -5.87
CA ASN A 154 16.32 10.91 -6.52
C ASN A 154 15.69 10.80 -7.92
N LEU A 155 14.96 9.72 -8.23
CA LEU A 155 14.24 9.58 -9.50
C LEU A 155 13.19 10.66 -9.64
N ASP A 156 13.34 11.49 -10.67
CA ASP A 156 12.50 12.66 -10.92
C ASP A 156 11.48 12.48 -12.05
N GLY A 157 11.43 11.28 -12.66
CA GLY A 157 10.51 10.98 -13.75
C GLY A 157 11.05 11.30 -15.15
N LEU A 158 12.29 11.82 -15.26
CA LEU A 158 12.86 12.29 -16.52
C LEU A 158 13.95 11.36 -17.08
N GLN A 159 14.35 10.35 -16.31
CA GLN A 159 15.35 9.37 -16.76
C GLN A 159 14.83 8.55 -17.94
N ASN A 160 15.71 8.10 -18.81
CA ASN A 160 15.33 7.10 -19.82
C ASN A 160 14.93 5.79 -19.12
N ALA A 161 13.78 5.23 -19.50
CA ALA A 161 13.36 3.92 -19.02
C ALA A 161 14.31 2.83 -19.55
N PRO A 162 14.81 1.91 -18.70
CA PRO A 162 15.57 0.75 -19.13
C PRO A 162 14.76 -0.17 -20.05
N SER A 163 15.47 -0.98 -20.85
CA SER A 163 14.84 -1.95 -21.76
C SER A 163 13.86 -2.87 -21.02
N GLY A 164 12.65 -3.04 -21.57
CA GLY A 164 11.59 -3.85 -20.96
C GLY A 164 10.73 -3.12 -19.93
N SER A 165 11.04 -1.85 -19.61
CA SER A 165 10.25 -0.98 -18.74
C SER A 165 9.82 0.29 -19.47
N TRP A 166 8.80 0.98 -18.96
CA TRP A 166 8.35 2.25 -19.49
C TRP A 166 7.83 3.17 -18.39
N TRP A 167 7.84 4.46 -18.67
CA TRP A 167 7.15 5.48 -17.89
C TRP A 167 5.69 5.57 -18.30
N GLN A 168 4.80 5.74 -17.33
CA GLN A 168 3.40 5.99 -17.59
C GLN A 168 2.80 6.87 -16.49
N VAL A 169 2.31 8.05 -16.88
CA VAL A 169 1.54 8.91 -16.00
C VAL A 169 0.12 8.39 -15.91
N MET A 170 -0.33 8.10 -14.69
CA MET A 170 -1.62 7.52 -14.41
C MET A 170 -2.30 8.25 -13.27
N GLN A 171 -3.55 8.64 -13.50
CA GLN A 171 -4.48 8.93 -12.42
C GLN A 171 -5.22 7.64 -12.08
N PHE A 172 -4.85 7.02 -10.97
CA PHE A 172 -5.57 5.89 -10.45
C PHE A 172 -6.88 6.37 -9.83
N LYS A 173 -7.95 5.64 -10.08
CA LYS A 173 -9.20 5.77 -9.35
C LYS A 173 -9.30 4.51 -8.51
N GLY A 174 -9.60 4.66 -7.22
CA GLY A 174 -9.73 3.52 -6.33
C GLY A 174 -10.60 2.45 -6.97
N ALA A 175 -10.08 1.23 -7.11
CA ALA A 175 -10.82 0.16 -7.78
C ALA A 175 -11.77 -0.51 -6.78
N SER A 176 -11.21 -1.28 -5.84
CA SER A 176 -11.99 -1.96 -4.81
C SER A 176 -12.13 -1.11 -3.55
N ALA A 177 -11.17 -0.20 -3.33
CA ALA A 177 -11.16 0.76 -2.24
C ALA A 177 -10.60 2.12 -2.74
N PRO A 178 -11.06 3.25 -2.17
CA PRO A 178 -10.45 4.54 -2.43
C PRO A 178 -8.93 4.54 -2.29
N GLY A 179 -8.24 5.30 -3.13
CA GLY A 179 -6.79 5.49 -3.04
C GLY A 179 -5.94 4.32 -3.51
N GLU A 180 -6.53 3.24 -4.00
CA GLU A 180 -5.79 2.07 -4.50
C GLU A 180 -5.01 2.41 -5.77
N VAL A 181 -3.68 2.24 -5.70
CA VAL A 181 -2.81 2.26 -6.88
C VAL A 181 -2.63 0.84 -7.38
N ASP A 182 -3.54 0.39 -8.25
CA ASP A 182 -3.57 -0.97 -8.80
C ASP A 182 -2.61 -1.11 -10.00
N LEU A 183 -1.44 -1.69 -9.74
CA LEU A 183 -0.41 -1.95 -10.75
C LEU A 183 -0.64 -3.28 -11.48
N THR A 184 -1.43 -4.21 -10.93
CA THR A 184 -1.82 -5.45 -11.64
C THR A 184 -2.57 -5.12 -12.93
N LYS A 185 -3.47 -4.13 -12.92
CA LYS A 185 -4.16 -3.68 -14.14
C LYS A 185 -3.22 -3.00 -15.14
N LEU A 186 -2.17 -2.35 -14.67
CA LEU A 186 -1.19 -1.66 -15.50
C LEU A 186 -0.28 -2.64 -16.22
N TYR A 187 0.18 -3.69 -15.52
CA TYR A 187 1.15 -4.67 -15.99
C TYR A 187 0.53 -6.02 -16.32
N LYS A 188 -0.68 -6.02 -16.89
CA LYS A 188 -1.37 -7.27 -17.27
C LYS A 188 -0.48 -8.12 -18.17
N GLY A 189 -0.20 -9.34 -17.73
CA GLY A 189 0.40 -10.38 -18.56
C GLY A 189 1.82 -10.78 -18.18
N GLU A 190 2.64 -9.95 -17.53
CA GLU A 190 4.02 -10.26 -17.11
C GLU A 190 4.58 -9.15 -16.19
N PRO A 191 5.63 -9.39 -15.37
CA PRO A 191 6.20 -10.67 -14.91
C PRO A 191 5.63 -11.12 -13.55
N GLN A 192 5.76 -12.42 -13.23
CA GLN A 192 5.29 -13.01 -11.95
C GLN A 192 5.91 -12.35 -10.71
N ARG A 193 7.18 -11.95 -10.79
CA ARG A 193 7.85 -11.17 -9.74
C ARG A 193 8.34 -9.88 -10.35
N ALA A 194 7.91 -8.76 -9.80
CA ALA A 194 8.12 -7.47 -10.42
C ALA A 194 8.40 -6.39 -9.37
N ALA A 195 9.25 -5.43 -9.72
CA ALA A 195 9.34 -4.16 -9.01
C ALA A 195 8.88 -3.01 -9.92
N ALA A 196 8.44 -1.92 -9.32
CA ALA A 196 8.13 -0.67 -10.00
C ALA A 196 8.45 0.51 -9.08
N TYR A 197 8.71 1.65 -9.69
CA TYR A 197 8.79 2.94 -9.00
C TYR A 197 7.56 3.77 -9.36
N ALA A 198 6.92 4.36 -8.36
CA ALA A 198 5.89 5.38 -8.53
C ALA A 198 6.44 6.71 -8.01
N ILE A 199 6.45 7.72 -8.86
CA ILE A 199 7.02 9.05 -8.62
C ILE A 199 5.88 10.07 -8.63
N ALA A 200 5.92 11.02 -7.70
CA ALA A 200 5.01 12.15 -7.71
C ALA A 200 5.68 13.40 -7.13
N TYR A 201 5.32 14.56 -7.69
CA TYR A 201 5.66 15.86 -7.13
C TYR A 201 4.48 16.42 -6.35
N LEU A 202 4.69 16.63 -5.05
CA LEU A 202 3.70 17.24 -4.17
C LEU A 202 3.95 18.73 -4.04
N LEU A 203 2.99 19.55 -4.49
CA LEU A 203 3.01 20.98 -4.26
C LEU A 203 2.37 21.30 -2.92
N SER A 204 3.21 21.61 -1.94
CA SER A 204 2.77 22.12 -0.65
C SER A 204 2.63 23.65 -0.69
N PRO A 205 1.49 24.23 -0.26
CA PRO A 205 1.31 25.68 -0.23
C PRO A 205 2.17 26.38 0.83
N GLU A 206 2.60 25.63 1.84
CA GLU A 206 3.39 26.08 2.99
C GLU A 206 4.30 24.97 3.51
N ASP A 207 5.16 25.28 4.49
CA ASP A 207 5.92 24.25 5.19
C ASP A 207 4.95 23.47 6.10
N LEU A 208 4.88 22.16 5.92
CA LEU A 208 4.01 21.28 6.71
C LEU A 208 4.89 20.35 7.53
N GLY A 209 4.78 20.44 8.86
CA GLY A 209 5.53 19.61 9.80
C GLY A 209 4.62 18.64 10.56
N GLU A 210 5.25 17.68 11.25
CA GLU A 210 4.57 16.70 12.10
C GLU A 210 3.46 15.91 11.40
N LEU A 211 3.59 15.73 10.09
CA LEU A 211 2.66 14.94 9.32
C LEU A 211 2.81 13.46 9.68
N VAL A 212 1.72 12.73 9.51
CA VAL A 212 1.71 11.27 9.56
C VAL A 212 1.51 10.75 8.15
N LEU A 213 2.47 9.98 7.66
CA LEU A 213 2.37 9.23 6.42
C LEU A 213 1.81 7.85 6.73
N TYR A 214 0.73 7.50 6.04
CA TYR A 214 0.16 6.17 6.05
C TYR A 214 0.45 5.51 4.71
N ALA A 215 0.98 4.28 4.79
CA ALA A 215 1.28 3.48 3.62
C ALA A 215 0.71 2.07 3.74
N GLY A 216 0.51 1.46 2.58
CA GLY A 216 0.20 0.05 2.43
C GLY A 216 0.79 -0.44 1.13
N GLY A 217 1.23 -1.69 1.07
CA GLY A 217 1.88 -2.21 -0.12
C GLY A 217 1.73 -3.72 -0.20
N SER A 218 1.67 -4.21 -1.42
CA SER A 218 1.74 -5.64 -1.70
C SER A 218 3.20 -6.06 -1.55
N ASP A 219 3.40 -7.14 -0.81
CA ASP A 219 4.68 -7.70 -0.37
C ASP A 219 5.61 -6.65 0.23
N PHE A 220 6.45 -5.99 -0.58
CA PHE A 220 7.48 -5.10 -0.08
C PHE A 220 7.35 -3.70 -0.65
N ILE A 221 7.64 -2.70 0.19
CA ILE A 221 7.53 -1.29 -0.17
C ILE A 221 8.69 -0.50 0.46
N LYS A 222 9.19 0.48 -0.27
CA LYS A 222 10.26 1.37 0.15
C LYS A 222 9.94 2.78 -0.34
N ILE A 223 10.03 3.76 0.56
CA ILE A 223 9.52 5.10 0.30
C ILE A 223 10.61 6.13 0.61
N TRP A 224 10.81 7.04 -0.32
CA TRP A 224 11.64 8.21 -0.15
C TRP A 224 10.80 9.48 -0.29
N LEU A 225 11.21 10.49 0.46
CA LEU A 225 10.68 11.84 0.38
C LEU A 225 11.87 12.80 0.33
N ASN A 226 11.96 13.59 -0.74
CA ASN A 226 13.05 14.54 -0.99
C ASN A 226 14.45 13.89 -0.86
N GLY A 227 14.64 12.70 -1.43
CA GLY A 227 15.92 11.97 -1.36
C GLY A 227 16.19 11.25 -0.03
N LYS A 228 15.38 11.50 1.02
CA LYS A 228 15.50 10.84 2.32
C LYS A 228 14.66 9.58 2.35
N LEU A 229 15.26 8.46 2.74
CA LEU A 229 14.52 7.23 3.03
C LEU A 229 13.64 7.45 4.26
N VAL A 230 12.32 7.31 4.11
CA VAL A 230 11.35 7.49 5.20
C VAL A 230 10.73 6.18 5.67
N HIS A 231 10.67 5.17 4.79
CA HIS A 231 10.08 3.88 5.15
C HIS A 231 10.66 2.72 4.33
N THR A 232 10.74 1.55 4.95
CA THR A 232 10.92 0.28 4.26
C THR A 232 10.14 -0.79 5.02
N TYR A 233 9.27 -1.49 4.31
CA TYR A 233 8.67 -2.73 4.79
C TYR A 233 9.13 -3.87 3.89
N ASN A 234 9.83 -4.83 4.50
CA ASN A 234 10.34 -6.02 3.82
C ASN A 234 10.45 -7.23 4.77
N ARG A 235 9.52 -7.37 5.72
CA ARG A 235 9.58 -8.43 6.74
C ARG A 235 8.97 -9.74 6.23
N GLU A 236 7.74 -9.68 5.73
CA GLU A 236 7.01 -10.81 5.19
C GLU A 236 6.14 -10.39 3.99
N PRO A 237 5.84 -11.29 3.05
CA PRO A 237 4.86 -11.05 1.99
C PRO A 237 3.47 -10.72 2.57
N ARG A 238 2.74 -9.80 1.94
CA ARG A 238 1.40 -9.36 2.40
C ARG A 238 0.57 -8.79 1.26
N SER A 239 -0.74 -8.76 1.44
CA SER A 239 -1.63 -7.95 0.60
C SER A 239 -1.57 -6.47 1.02
N ALA A 240 -1.77 -5.57 0.07
CA ALA A 240 -1.94 -4.15 0.35
C ALA A 240 -3.31 -3.86 0.97
N HIS A 241 -3.30 -3.05 2.03
CA HIS A 241 -4.47 -2.46 2.67
C HIS A 241 -4.12 -1.04 3.12
N TRP A 242 -5.14 -0.24 3.43
CA TRP A 242 -4.92 1.07 4.04
C TRP A 242 -4.13 0.97 5.34
N ASP A 243 -3.28 1.97 5.57
CA ASP A 243 -2.74 2.32 6.89
C ASP A 243 -2.00 1.20 7.61
N GLN A 244 -1.48 0.21 6.87
CA GLN A 244 -0.71 -0.90 7.43
C GLN A 244 0.60 -0.41 8.06
N ASP A 245 1.20 0.61 7.46
CA ASP A 245 2.39 1.28 7.97
C ASP A 245 2.06 2.72 8.34
N VAL A 246 2.56 3.16 9.49
CA VAL A 246 2.37 4.52 10.04
C VAL A 246 3.73 5.12 10.30
N ILE A 247 4.01 6.26 9.67
CA ILE A 247 5.28 6.96 9.76
C ILE A 247 5.01 8.39 10.22
N GLU A 248 5.35 8.66 11.47
CA GLU A 248 5.15 9.95 12.12
C GLU A 248 6.32 10.91 11.88
N GLY A 249 6.08 12.22 12.10
CA GLY A 249 7.13 13.24 12.02
C GLY A 249 7.59 13.54 10.60
N VAL A 250 6.75 13.26 9.60
CA VAL A 250 7.02 13.59 8.19
C VAL A 250 6.92 15.11 7.99
N GLN A 251 7.80 15.63 7.15
CA GLN A 251 7.93 17.07 6.89
C GLN A 251 7.93 17.32 5.39
N LEU A 252 7.18 18.32 4.95
CA LEU A 252 7.16 18.84 3.59
C LEU A 252 7.56 20.30 3.60
N ASN A 253 8.43 20.66 2.64
CA ASN A 253 8.80 22.04 2.42
C ASN A 253 7.71 22.75 1.62
N LYS A 254 7.56 24.06 1.81
CA LYS A 254 6.78 24.91 0.90
C LYS A 254 7.31 24.75 -0.52
N GLY A 255 6.40 24.53 -1.47
CA GLY A 255 6.75 24.27 -2.87
C GLY A 255 6.76 22.78 -3.19
N TYR A 256 7.65 22.37 -4.09
CA TYR A 256 7.69 21.00 -4.59
C TYR A 256 8.41 20.05 -3.62
N ASN A 257 7.81 18.89 -3.40
CA ASN A 257 8.40 17.78 -2.67
C ASN A 257 8.32 16.53 -3.53
N LEU A 258 9.44 15.84 -3.70
CA LEU A 258 9.52 14.62 -4.50
C LEU A 258 9.21 13.41 -3.60
N VAL A 259 8.20 12.63 -3.96
CA VAL A 259 7.91 11.32 -3.36
C VAL A 259 8.24 10.23 -4.35
N ILE A 260 8.91 9.20 -3.86
CA ILE A 260 9.20 7.98 -4.62
C ILE A 260 8.74 6.80 -3.78
N VAL A 261 7.88 5.97 -4.36
CA VAL A 261 7.47 4.68 -3.80
C VAL A 261 8.03 3.59 -4.71
N LYS A 262 8.94 2.79 -4.19
CA LYS A 262 9.30 1.52 -4.80
C LYS A 262 8.45 0.43 -4.19
N THR A 263 7.80 -0.35 -5.03
CA THR A 263 7.02 -1.51 -4.61
C THR A 263 7.51 -2.74 -5.35
N LEU A 264 7.50 -3.89 -4.68
CA LEU A 264 7.86 -5.17 -5.23
C LEU A 264 6.76 -6.18 -4.93
N SER A 265 6.33 -6.92 -5.94
CA SER A 265 5.38 -8.03 -5.81
C SER A 265 6.03 -9.35 -6.20
N LEU A 266 5.69 -10.41 -5.45
CA LEU A 266 6.22 -11.77 -5.61
C LEU A 266 5.32 -12.70 -6.43
N ASP A 267 4.10 -12.28 -6.77
CA ASP A 267 3.22 -13.02 -7.67
C ASP A 267 2.48 -12.16 -8.72
N ALA A 268 2.61 -10.82 -8.65
CA ALA A 268 2.01 -9.79 -9.52
C ALA A 268 0.48 -9.84 -9.70
N ARG A 269 -0.21 -10.84 -9.14
CA ARG A 269 -1.66 -11.04 -9.25
C ARG A 269 -2.45 -10.11 -8.35
N ASN A 270 -1.84 -9.65 -7.27
CA ASN A 270 -2.39 -8.64 -6.38
C ASN A 270 -1.29 -7.63 -6.05
N TRP A 271 -1.05 -6.71 -6.98
CA TRP A 271 -0.01 -5.70 -6.86
C TRP A 271 -0.62 -4.31 -6.80
N SER A 272 -0.78 -3.84 -5.58
CA SER A 272 -1.18 -2.48 -5.30
C SER A 272 -0.41 -1.88 -4.13
N PHE A 273 -0.50 -0.56 -4.01
CA PHE A 273 -0.07 0.16 -2.83
C PHE A 273 -1.00 1.34 -2.55
N TYR A 274 -0.84 1.91 -1.35
CA TYR A 274 -1.57 3.06 -0.86
C TYR A 274 -0.59 4.05 -0.24
N PHE A 275 -0.87 5.32 -0.42
CA PHE A 275 -0.12 6.42 0.18
C PHE A 275 -1.09 7.54 0.54
N ARG A 276 -1.06 7.98 1.80
CA ARG A 276 -1.76 9.20 2.21
C ARG A 276 -1.04 9.92 3.34
N LEU A 277 -1.37 11.20 3.50
CA LEU A 277 -0.85 12.05 4.55
C LEU A 277 -1.99 12.56 5.44
N THR A 278 -1.72 12.72 6.72
CA THR A 278 -2.58 13.48 7.64
C THR A 278 -1.77 14.47 8.44
N ASP A 279 -2.45 15.42 9.07
CA ASP A 279 -1.91 16.09 10.24
C ASP A 279 -1.78 15.13 11.44
N LYS A 280 -1.20 15.61 12.52
CA LYS A 280 -1.07 14.89 13.80
C LYS A 280 -2.41 14.49 14.44
N ASP A 281 -3.51 15.12 14.06
CA ASP A 281 -4.86 14.89 14.60
C ASP A 281 -5.68 13.93 13.70
N GLY A 282 -5.01 13.33 12.70
CA GLY A 282 -5.54 12.34 11.78
C GLY A 282 -6.46 12.91 10.70
N LEU A 283 -6.48 14.23 10.48
CA LEU A 283 -7.22 14.83 9.37
C LEU A 283 -6.43 14.69 8.06
N PRO A 284 -7.05 14.22 6.97
CA PRO A 284 -6.37 14.06 5.69
C PRO A 284 -5.80 15.37 5.15
N VAL A 285 -4.54 15.33 4.72
CA VAL A 285 -4.00 16.30 3.77
C VAL A 285 -4.46 15.83 2.40
N CYS A 286 -5.44 16.51 1.81
CA CYS A 286 -6.02 16.07 0.55
C CYS A 286 -5.06 16.31 -0.63
N ALA A 287 -5.10 15.42 -1.61
CA ALA A 287 -4.31 15.44 -2.82
C ALA A 287 -5.21 15.73 -4.03
N GLU A 288 -5.03 16.90 -4.65
CA GLU A 288 -5.70 17.29 -5.88
C GLU A 288 -4.78 16.98 -7.08
N PRO A 289 -5.14 16.04 -7.96
CA PRO A 289 -4.36 15.67 -9.13
C PRO A 289 -4.39 16.69 -10.27
#